data_AF-H9H8Q0-F1
#
_entry.id   AF-H9H8Q0-F1
#
_cell.length_a   1.000
_cell.length_b   1.000
_cell.length_c   1.000
_cell.angle_alpha   90.00
_cell.angle_beta   90.00
_cell.angle_gamma   90.00
#
_symmetry.space_group_name_H-M   'P 1'
#
loop_
_entity.id
_entity.type
_entity.pdbx_description
1 polymer ?
#
loop_
_entity_poly.entity_id
_entity_poly.type
_entity_poly.pdbx_seq_one_letter_code
_entity_poly.pdbx_strand_id
1 'polypeptide(L)'
;TRPKDSIRKKRALLVNVGLALAPDAFQIVLDGENENKVSMGKSRRHISFLCAKARHHTMSVDKAEGHLKRLNRDNHEERIYIWADLAKVSRKQGVWDVCRTACRFCLLYDAMSKKMAKAKKSEPSPAPRPSPRAPLQMSVDVLRTFAEVGFINAEAIIHFLRSEGIELNNRPVPPEVTVPHHPGNVVPPEEDAEWLTYSSWIMNLSQYAMKNWLRSAEIGQEINEAWLVHNTVVYVLNHNHHLILAGRQKELVELLQGLLSIMKVTGHNGDTITLVLLCNALARGLILGLIPSQTSEKGRRFLKSNQLHLSPVEGFVASDVRLAIEVCDYGLALTNGNLPQEIVPISTRQQLIATWVKAKQLLQQQIGSKLGTEDEYINESQTRMTKVLVALEMYSCNGLGLMDFTLPSLNQVVRLASDCKWTDPHVELQSLVRLAHFAYGLREHEIVMSLAKKALILKNISSLAQNAMFSYGGVCVNCQKNRKIIKNIRKIQNRPCIASRARENSSSFPRYGGLAGNHTLVMQSARHYWNTCFPFFSSAFCRKRLKTSIQQILKTINKTKTQKKVRGPHEGCSVERNRRGESGSDCHPGLPGTLGLGRKSPLPSRPLRRCG
;
A
#
# COMPACT_ATOMS: atom_id res chain seq x y z
N THR A 1 -39.28 12.66 -7.29
CA THR A 1 -38.84 11.53 -8.14
C THR A 1 -37.81 10.71 -7.39
N ARG A 2 -37.97 9.39 -7.25
CA ARG A 2 -37.04 8.57 -6.44
C ARG A 2 -35.66 8.54 -7.13
N PRO A 3 -34.53 8.58 -6.40
CA PRO A 3 -33.19 8.61 -6.98
C PRO A 3 -32.91 7.48 -8.00
N LYS A 4 -33.47 6.29 -7.74
CA LYS A 4 -33.35 5.11 -8.63
C LYS A 4 -34.02 5.30 -9.99
N ASP A 5 -35.14 6.01 -10.06
CA ASP A 5 -35.86 6.26 -11.31
C ASP A 5 -35.11 7.25 -12.21
N SER A 6 -34.33 8.16 -11.60
CA SER A 6 -33.48 9.09 -12.33
C SER A 6 -32.31 8.39 -13.03
N ILE A 7 -31.69 7.39 -12.38
CA ILE A 7 -30.55 6.63 -12.93
C ILE A 7 -31.02 5.73 -14.08
N ARG A 8 -32.20 5.10 -13.94
CA ARG A 8 -32.75 4.22 -14.98
C ARG A 8 -33.03 4.98 -16.28
N LYS A 9 -33.61 6.19 -16.18
CA LYS A 9 -33.82 7.09 -17.32
C LYS A 9 -32.50 7.55 -17.95
N LYS A 10 -31.52 7.94 -17.13
CA LYS A 10 -30.17 8.32 -17.60
C LYS A 10 -29.50 7.16 -18.34
N ARG A 11 -29.55 5.94 -17.78
CA ARG A 11 -29.02 4.74 -18.43
C ARG A 11 -29.66 4.49 -19.79
N ALA A 12 -30.99 4.57 -19.89
CA ALA A 12 -31.68 4.35 -21.17
C ALA A 12 -31.22 5.33 -22.26
N LEU A 13 -31.06 6.62 -21.92
CA LEU A 13 -30.55 7.62 -22.86
C LEU A 13 -29.11 7.31 -23.30
N LEU A 14 -28.23 6.96 -22.37
CA LEU A 14 -26.83 6.65 -22.68
C LEU A 14 -26.69 5.35 -23.50
N VAL A 15 -27.55 4.36 -23.26
CA VAL A 15 -27.64 3.16 -24.09
C VAL A 15 -28.06 3.51 -25.51
N ASN A 16 -29.06 4.37 -25.69
CA ASN A 16 -29.48 4.80 -27.03
C ASN A 16 -28.34 5.48 -27.81
N VAL A 17 -27.49 6.26 -27.14
CA VAL A 17 -26.30 6.85 -27.77
C VAL A 17 -25.33 5.76 -28.26
N GLY A 18 -25.05 4.76 -27.42
CA GLY A 18 -24.17 3.64 -27.81
C GLY A 18 -24.75 2.79 -28.94
N LEU A 19 -26.06 2.54 -28.93
CA LEU A 19 -26.77 1.84 -30.01
C LEU A 19 -26.75 2.63 -31.32
N ALA A 20 -26.83 3.95 -31.28
CA ALA A 20 -26.71 4.78 -32.48
C ALA A 20 -25.33 4.67 -33.14
N LEU A 21 -24.27 4.40 -32.37
CA LEU A 21 -22.91 4.23 -32.88
C LEU A 21 -22.65 2.81 -33.39
N ALA A 22 -23.15 1.80 -32.69
CA ALA A 22 -22.88 0.40 -32.98
C ALA A 22 -24.04 -0.52 -32.58
N PRO A 23 -25.17 -0.55 -33.32
CA PRO A 23 -26.43 -1.15 -32.86
C PRO A 23 -26.29 -2.56 -32.28
N ASP A 24 -25.87 -3.52 -33.11
CA ASP A 24 -25.80 -4.93 -32.69
C ASP A 24 -24.62 -5.19 -31.75
N ALA A 25 -23.46 -4.64 -32.08
CA ALA A 25 -22.23 -4.92 -31.34
C ALA A 25 -22.27 -4.30 -29.93
N PHE A 26 -22.81 -3.09 -29.79
CA PHE A 26 -22.92 -2.41 -28.51
C PHE A 26 -23.89 -3.15 -27.59
N GLN A 27 -25.05 -3.54 -28.09
CA GLN A 27 -26.05 -4.26 -27.28
C GLN A 27 -25.48 -5.59 -26.77
N ILE A 28 -24.79 -6.36 -27.62
CA ILE A 28 -24.21 -7.64 -27.21
C ILE A 28 -23.15 -7.44 -26.11
N VAL A 29 -22.23 -6.48 -26.28
CA VAL A 29 -21.18 -6.22 -25.27
C VAL A 29 -21.80 -5.73 -23.96
N LEU A 30 -22.78 -4.83 -24.03
CA LEU A 30 -23.50 -4.32 -22.86
C LEU A 30 -24.24 -5.43 -22.11
N ASP A 31 -24.89 -6.34 -22.85
CA ASP A 31 -25.58 -7.48 -22.26
C ASP A 31 -24.61 -8.50 -21.65
N GLY A 32 -23.32 -8.48 -22.01
CA GLY A 32 -22.29 -9.35 -21.43
C GLY A 32 -22.22 -9.35 -19.91
N GLU A 33 -22.59 -8.23 -19.27
CA GLU A 33 -22.64 -8.06 -17.82
C GLU A 33 -24.03 -8.32 -17.22
N ASN A 34 -25.06 -8.54 -18.05
CA ASN A 34 -26.43 -8.76 -17.63
C ASN A 34 -26.62 -10.22 -17.19
N GLU A 35 -26.69 -10.46 -15.88
CA GLU A 35 -26.86 -11.80 -15.31
C GLU A 35 -28.11 -12.52 -15.82
N ASN A 36 -29.18 -11.79 -16.14
CA ASN A 36 -30.42 -12.39 -16.67
C ASN A 36 -30.26 -12.97 -18.07
N LYS A 37 -29.16 -12.67 -18.77
CA LYS A 37 -28.83 -13.18 -20.11
C LYS A 37 -27.91 -14.41 -20.05
N VAL A 38 -27.41 -14.77 -18.87
CA VAL A 38 -26.54 -15.93 -18.68
C VAL A 38 -27.38 -17.20 -18.76
N SER A 39 -27.06 -18.06 -19.74
CA SER A 39 -27.72 -19.35 -19.91
C SER A 39 -27.24 -20.34 -18.85
N MET A 40 -28.07 -20.52 -17.83
CA MET A 40 -27.92 -21.61 -16.86
C MET A 40 -28.31 -22.92 -17.53
N GLY A 41 -27.33 -23.79 -17.80
CA GLY A 41 -27.59 -25.15 -18.24
C GLY A 41 -28.35 -25.97 -17.18
N LYS A 42 -28.32 -27.30 -17.27
CA LYS A 42 -29.02 -28.18 -16.32
C LYS A 42 -28.44 -28.17 -14.89
N SER A 43 -27.25 -27.60 -14.67
CA SER A 43 -26.56 -27.56 -13.37
C SER A 43 -27.12 -26.45 -12.48
N ARG A 44 -27.44 -26.79 -11.22
CA ARG A 44 -27.85 -25.82 -10.17
C ARG A 44 -26.69 -25.38 -9.26
N ARG A 45 -25.44 -25.77 -9.56
CA ARG A 45 -24.28 -25.41 -8.74
C ARG A 45 -23.91 -23.94 -8.92
N HIS A 46 -23.59 -23.25 -7.82
CA HIS A 46 -23.15 -21.86 -7.84
C HIS A 46 -21.87 -21.67 -8.67
N ILE A 47 -20.91 -22.60 -8.57
CA ILE A 47 -19.67 -22.59 -9.39
C ILE A 47 -20.00 -22.66 -10.89
N SER A 48 -20.97 -23.48 -11.29
CA SER A 48 -21.42 -23.55 -12.69
C SER A 48 -22.03 -22.24 -13.19
N PHE A 49 -22.79 -21.52 -12.34
CA PHE A 49 -23.29 -20.19 -12.67
C PHE A 49 -22.16 -19.18 -12.87
N LEU A 50 -21.19 -19.14 -11.94
CA LEU A 50 -20.03 -18.25 -12.04
C LEU A 50 -19.21 -18.52 -13.32
N CYS A 51 -19.01 -19.79 -13.66
CA CYS A 51 -18.36 -20.20 -14.91
C CYS A 51 -19.15 -19.76 -16.15
N ALA A 52 -20.47 -19.97 -16.17
CA ALA A 52 -21.35 -19.53 -17.26
C ALA A 52 -21.33 -18.01 -17.43
N LYS A 53 -21.36 -17.25 -16.32
CA LYS A 53 -21.25 -15.79 -16.29
C LYS A 53 -19.92 -15.31 -16.89
N ALA A 54 -18.80 -15.92 -16.48
CA ALA A 54 -17.47 -15.60 -17.03
C ALA A 54 -17.36 -15.86 -18.53
N ARG A 55 -17.88 -17.00 -19.01
CA ARG A 55 -17.92 -17.35 -20.45
C ARG A 55 -18.79 -16.38 -21.24
N HIS A 56 -19.99 -16.10 -20.74
CA HIS A 56 -20.94 -15.17 -21.34
C HIS A 56 -20.32 -13.78 -21.51
N HIS A 57 -19.71 -13.24 -20.46
CA HIS A 57 -19.03 -11.95 -20.52
C HIS A 57 -17.91 -11.97 -21.57
N THR A 58 -17.03 -12.98 -21.54
CA THR A 58 -15.88 -13.08 -22.46
C THR A 58 -16.34 -13.12 -23.92
N MET A 59 -17.29 -14.01 -24.24
CA MET A 59 -17.84 -14.13 -25.60
C MET A 59 -18.53 -12.84 -26.08
N SER A 60 -19.23 -12.15 -25.17
CA SER A 60 -19.93 -10.90 -25.49
C SER A 60 -18.96 -9.77 -25.78
N VAL A 61 -17.92 -9.62 -24.97
CA VAL A 61 -16.90 -8.58 -25.12
C VAL A 61 -16.06 -8.79 -26.39
N ASP A 62 -15.81 -10.03 -26.80
CA ASP A 62 -15.07 -10.33 -28.04
C ASP A 62 -15.78 -9.85 -29.31
N LYS A 63 -17.11 -9.69 -29.27
CA LYS A 63 -17.88 -9.13 -30.40
C LYS A 63 -17.51 -7.69 -30.73
N ALA A 64 -16.95 -6.95 -29.77
CA ALA A 64 -16.49 -5.59 -29.98
C ALA A 64 -15.38 -5.53 -31.07
N GLU A 65 -14.47 -6.51 -31.10
CA GLU A 65 -13.36 -6.52 -32.09
C GLU A 65 -13.88 -6.69 -33.53
N GLY A 66 -15.00 -7.39 -33.72
CA GLY A 66 -15.66 -7.55 -35.02
C GLY A 66 -16.38 -6.29 -35.54
N HIS A 67 -16.68 -5.32 -34.68
CA HIS A 67 -17.32 -4.07 -35.09
C HIS A 67 -16.38 -3.19 -35.93
N LEU A 68 -15.12 -3.05 -35.50
CA LEU A 68 -14.17 -2.17 -36.17
C LEU A 68 -13.72 -2.71 -37.55
N LYS A 69 -13.77 -4.04 -37.75
CA LYS A 69 -13.52 -4.67 -39.07
C LYS A 69 -14.57 -4.30 -40.12
N ARG A 70 -15.79 -3.93 -39.70
CA ARG A 70 -16.93 -3.62 -40.57
C ARG A 70 -17.06 -2.13 -40.88
N LEU A 71 -16.30 -1.28 -40.20
CA LEU A 71 -16.35 0.17 -40.37
C LEU A 71 -15.28 0.65 -41.37
N ASN A 72 -15.68 1.50 -42.32
CA ASN A 72 -14.75 2.28 -43.12
C ASN A 72 -13.96 3.27 -42.24
N ARG A 73 -12.76 3.63 -42.69
CA ARG A 73 -11.81 4.50 -41.97
C ARG A 73 -12.26 5.96 -41.85
N ASP A 74 -13.34 6.31 -42.52
CA ASP A 74 -13.88 7.66 -42.53
C ASP A 74 -14.41 8.02 -41.13
N ASN A 75 -14.13 9.27 -40.72
CA ASN A 75 -14.58 9.88 -39.46
C ASN A 75 -14.19 9.10 -38.19
N HIS A 76 -13.07 8.38 -38.20
CA HIS A 76 -12.61 7.62 -37.03
C HIS A 76 -12.32 8.54 -35.82
N GLU A 77 -11.76 9.73 -36.02
CA GLU A 77 -11.52 10.68 -34.92
C GLU A 77 -12.82 11.15 -34.26
N GLU A 78 -13.83 11.54 -35.05
CA GLU A 78 -15.16 11.91 -34.52
C GLU A 78 -15.78 10.76 -33.71
N ARG A 79 -15.72 9.53 -34.23
CA ARG A 79 -16.20 8.34 -33.52
C ARG A 79 -15.46 8.11 -32.20
N ILE A 80 -14.13 8.30 -32.18
CA ILE A 80 -13.33 8.21 -30.96
C ILE A 80 -13.81 9.22 -29.93
N TYR A 81 -14.00 10.48 -30.32
CA TYR A 81 -14.49 11.52 -29.41
C TYR A 81 -15.89 11.20 -28.87
N ILE A 82 -16.82 10.73 -29.71
CA ILE A 82 -18.16 10.38 -29.26
C ILE A 82 -18.13 9.19 -28.28
N TRP A 83 -17.31 8.15 -28.55
CA TRP A 83 -17.14 7.04 -27.61
C TRP A 83 -16.53 7.50 -26.27
N ALA A 84 -15.51 8.37 -26.34
CA ALA A 84 -14.86 8.93 -25.17
C ALA A 84 -15.84 9.78 -24.34
N ASP A 85 -16.66 10.60 -24.98
CA ASP A 85 -17.68 11.41 -24.32
C ASP A 85 -18.77 10.54 -23.69
N LEU A 86 -19.22 9.49 -24.39
CA LEU A 86 -20.15 8.51 -23.81
C LEU A 86 -19.56 7.86 -22.55
N ALA A 87 -18.28 7.45 -22.58
CA ALA A 87 -17.60 6.91 -21.41
C ALA A 87 -17.50 7.93 -20.26
N LYS A 88 -17.06 9.15 -20.55
CA LYS A 88 -16.93 10.25 -19.57
C LYS A 88 -18.26 10.62 -18.92
N VAL A 89 -19.32 10.74 -19.72
CA VAL A 89 -20.67 11.06 -19.22
C VAL A 89 -21.23 9.88 -18.42
N SER A 90 -21.07 8.65 -18.89
CA SER A 90 -21.55 7.45 -18.18
C SER A 90 -20.88 7.31 -16.80
N ARG A 91 -19.56 7.52 -16.71
CA ARG A 91 -18.83 7.59 -15.43
C ARG A 91 -19.40 8.66 -14.51
N LYS A 92 -19.59 9.89 -15.00
CA LYS A 92 -20.16 11.00 -14.21
C LYS A 92 -21.57 10.72 -13.70
N GLN A 93 -22.37 9.97 -14.46
CA GLN A 93 -23.73 9.58 -14.07
C GLN A 93 -23.80 8.29 -13.23
N GLY A 94 -22.67 7.63 -12.97
CA GLY A 94 -22.62 6.36 -12.24
C GLY A 94 -23.19 5.16 -13.01
N VAL A 95 -23.28 5.25 -14.34
CA VAL A 95 -23.77 4.18 -15.22
C VAL A 95 -22.57 3.38 -15.73
N TRP A 96 -22.09 2.47 -14.88
CA TRP A 96 -20.78 1.83 -15.07
C TRP A 96 -20.72 0.77 -16.18
N ASP A 97 -21.82 0.07 -16.45
CA ASP A 97 -21.93 -0.93 -17.53
C ASP A 97 -21.81 -0.27 -18.91
N VAL A 98 -22.54 0.83 -19.12
CA VAL A 98 -22.43 1.66 -20.33
C VAL A 98 -21.03 2.28 -20.42
N CYS A 99 -20.47 2.73 -19.28
CA CYS A 99 -19.12 3.28 -19.23
C CYS A 99 -18.06 2.27 -19.71
N ARG A 100 -18.06 1.03 -19.18
CA ARG A 100 -17.12 -0.02 -19.58
C ARG A 100 -17.28 -0.38 -21.06
N THR A 101 -18.52 -0.50 -21.51
CA THR A 101 -18.83 -0.79 -22.92
C THR A 101 -18.27 0.30 -23.83
N ALA A 102 -18.56 1.57 -23.56
CA ALA A 102 -18.06 2.71 -24.33
C ALA A 102 -16.53 2.81 -24.32
N CYS A 103 -15.90 2.62 -23.15
CA CYS A 103 -14.44 2.53 -23.03
C CYS A 103 -13.86 1.45 -23.93
N ARG A 104 -14.47 0.25 -23.96
CA ARG A 104 -14.03 -0.88 -24.78
C ARG A 104 -14.02 -0.49 -26.26
N PHE A 105 -15.11 0.08 -26.77
CA PHE A 105 -15.20 0.52 -28.16
C PHE A 105 -14.19 1.63 -28.49
N CYS A 106 -14.03 2.62 -27.61
CA CYS A 106 -13.06 3.70 -27.79
C CYS A 106 -11.62 3.15 -27.92
N LEU A 107 -11.20 2.28 -27.00
CA LEU A 107 -9.83 1.80 -26.92
C LEU A 107 -9.47 0.78 -28.01
N LEU A 108 -10.44 0.23 -28.73
CA LEU A 108 -10.18 -0.60 -29.92
C LEU A 108 -9.44 0.17 -31.01
N TYR A 109 -9.69 1.48 -31.13
CA TYR A 109 -9.00 2.33 -32.11
C TYR A 109 -7.50 2.46 -31.79
N ASP A 110 -7.13 2.62 -30.51
CA ASP A 110 -5.72 2.62 -30.06
C ASP A 110 -5.04 1.27 -30.36
N ALA A 111 -5.69 0.17 -29.97
CA ALA A 111 -5.17 -1.17 -30.19
C ALA A 111 -4.93 -1.48 -31.68
N MET A 112 -5.85 -1.05 -32.55
CA MET A 112 -5.71 -1.20 -34.00
C MET A 112 -4.55 -0.37 -34.56
N SER A 113 -4.44 0.89 -34.15
CA SER A 113 -3.36 1.79 -34.58
C SER A 113 -1.99 1.18 -34.24
N LYS A 114 -1.82 0.68 -33.01
CA LYS A 114 -0.60 -0.03 -32.60
C LYS A 114 -0.32 -1.33 -33.37
N LYS A 115 -1.34 -2.15 -33.63
CA LYS A 115 -1.18 -3.38 -34.44
C LYS A 115 -0.65 -3.06 -35.84
N MET A 116 -1.16 -2.01 -36.47
CA MET A 116 -0.72 -1.57 -37.81
C MET A 116 0.71 -1.00 -37.79
N ALA A 117 1.06 -0.20 -36.79
CA ALA A 117 2.41 0.34 -36.64
C ALA A 117 3.47 -0.76 -36.46
N LYS A 118 3.14 -1.85 -35.75
CA LYS A 118 4.04 -3.00 -35.57
C LYS A 118 4.24 -3.81 -36.85
N ALA A 119 3.19 -4.07 -37.62
CA ALA A 119 3.27 -4.82 -38.87
C ALA A 119 4.24 -4.18 -39.90
N LYS A 120 4.31 -2.84 -39.92
CA LYS A 120 5.25 -2.11 -40.80
C LYS A 120 6.72 -2.23 -40.37
N LYS A 121 7.01 -2.36 -39.07
CA LYS A 121 8.40 -2.51 -38.56
C LYS A 121 9.00 -3.88 -38.87
N SER A 122 8.17 -4.89 -39.13
CA SER A 122 8.58 -6.27 -39.42
C SER A 122 8.76 -6.59 -40.91
N GLU A 123 8.40 -5.69 -41.83
CA GLU A 123 8.64 -5.86 -43.27
C GLU A 123 9.96 -5.19 -43.67
N PRO A 124 11.02 -5.94 -44.05
CA PRO A 124 12.16 -5.38 -44.74
C PRO A 124 11.77 -5.18 -46.22
N SER A 125 11.47 -3.95 -46.63
CA SER A 125 11.08 -3.68 -48.02
C SER A 125 12.29 -3.31 -48.89
N PRO A 126 12.66 -4.09 -49.92
CA PRO A 126 13.22 -3.56 -51.16
C PRO A 126 12.06 -3.12 -52.08
N ALA A 127 12.19 -1.91 -52.63
CA ALA A 127 11.31 -1.24 -53.60
C ALA A 127 10.00 -0.58 -53.09
N PRO A 128 9.70 0.66 -53.55
CA PRO A 128 8.51 1.40 -53.17
C PRO A 128 7.32 0.94 -54.03
N ARG A 129 6.52 0.00 -53.53
CA ARG A 129 5.13 -0.15 -53.99
C ARG A 129 4.26 0.77 -53.12
N PRO A 130 3.40 1.64 -53.70
CA PRO A 130 2.45 2.40 -52.92
C PRO A 130 1.41 1.43 -52.34
N SER A 131 1.58 1.03 -51.07
CA SER A 131 0.54 0.35 -50.31
C SER A 131 -0.59 1.36 -50.02
N PRO A 132 -1.88 1.06 -50.27
CA PRO A 132 -2.95 2.07 -50.20
C PRO A 132 -3.34 2.52 -48.78
N ARG A 133 -2.62 2.08 -47.74
CA ARG A 133 -3.04 2.30 -46.36
C ARG A 133 -1.88 2.78 -45.51
N ALA A 134 -1.62 4.08 -45.62
CA ALA A 134 -0.79 4.79 -44.66
C ALA A 134 -1.24 4.47 -43.22
N PRO A 135 -0.29 4.38 -42.26
CA PRO A 135 -0.63 4.25 -40.85
C PRO A 135 -1.47 5.45 -40.41
N LEU A 136 -2.49 5.17 -39.60
CA LEU A 136 -3.31 6.18 -38.95
C LEU A 136 -2.43 6.92 -37.94
N GLN A 137 -1.84 8.04 -38.36
CA GLN A 137 -1.12 8.94 -37.46
C GLN A 137 -2.16 9.63 -36.59
N MET A 138 -2.27 9.19 -35.34
CA MET A 138 -3.20 9.78 -34.38
C MET A 138 -2.66 11.14 -33.94
N SER A 139 -3.55 12.12 -33.87
CA SER A 139 -3.23 13.41 -33.28
C SER A 139 -2.90 13.27 -31.79
N VAL A 140 -2.13 14.23 -31.25
CA VAL A 140 -1.80 14.29 -29.82
C VAL A 140 -3.07 14.30 -28.95
N ASP A 141 -4.12 14.99 -29.40
CA ASP A 141 -5.39 15.09 -28.68
C ASP A 141 -6.16 13.76 -28.65
N VAL A 142 -6.11 12.98 -29.73
CA VAL A 142 -6.68 11.63 -29.78
C VAL A 142 -5.91 10.68 -28.85
N LEU A 143 -4.57 10.74 -28.86
CA LEU A 143 -3.75 9.96 -27.95
C LEU A 143 -4.07 10.31 -26.48
N ARG A 144 -4.12 11.59 -26.14
CA ARG A 144 -4.52 12.04 -24.80
C ARG A 144 -5.92 11.54 -24.42
N THR A 145 -6.85 11.55 -25.36
CA THR A 145 -8.20 11.01 -25.18
C THR A 145 -8.16 9.51 -24.87
N PHE A 146 -7.34 8.71 -25.55
CA PHE A 146 -7.16 7.30 -25.22
C PHE A 146 -6.59 7.08 -23.82
N ALA A 147 -5.61 7.88 -23.40
CA ALA A 147 -5.08 7.80 -22.03
C ALA A 147 -6.18 8.10 -21.00
N GLU A 148 -6.94 9.18 -21.17
CA GLU A 148 -8.07 9.53 -20.30
C GLU A 148 -9.12 8.41 -20.22
N VAL A 149 -9.50 7.84 -21.37
CA VAL A 149 -10.44 6.72 -21.42
C VAL A 149 -9.85 5.47 -20.79
N GLY A 150 -8.53 5.25 -20.91
CA GLY A 150 -7.80 4.18 -20.22
C GLY A 150 -7.93 4.28 -18.70
N PHE A 151 -7.75 5.47 -18.13
CA PHE A 151 -7.99 5.72 -16.70
C PHE A 151 -9.44 5.41 -16.29
N ILE A 152 -10.40 5.91 -17.08
CA ILE A 152 -11.84 5.68 -16.83
C ILE A 152 -12.16 4.19 -16.88
N ASN A 153 -11.63 3.48 -17.86
CA ASN A 153 -11.85 2.05 -18.05
C ASN A 153 -11.29 1.25 -16.87
N ALA A 154 -10.05 1.54 -16.44
CA ALA A 154 -9.45 0.89 -15.28
C ALA A 154 -10.28 1.10 -14.01
N GLU A 155 -10.75 2.32 -13.74
CA GLU A 155 -11.65 2.60 -12.62
C GLU A 155 -12.98 1.84 -12.73
N ALA A 156 -13.57 1.80 -13.92
CA ALA A 156 -14.83 1.13 -14.15
C ALA A 156 -14.71 -0.41 -14.00
N ILE A 157 -13.56 -1.00 -14.34
CA ILE A 157 -13.26 -2.41 -14.11
C ILE A 157 -13.04 -2.70 -12.62
N ILE A 158 -12.38 -1.80 -11.87
CA ILE A 158 -12.27 -1.92 -10.41
C ILE A 158 -13.65 -1.90 -9.75
N HIS A 159 -14.56 -1.05 -10.25
CA HIS A 159 -15.94 -1.04 -9.78
C HIS A 159 -16.66 -2.37 -10.08
N PHE A 160 -16.35 -3.01 -11.22
CA PHE A 160 -16.93 -4.31 -11.58
C PHE A 160 -16.39 -5.44 -10.70
N LEU A 161 -15.07 -5.47 -10.45
CA LEU A 161 -14.46 -6.41 -9.50
C LEU A 161 -15.10 -6.28 -8.11
N ARG A 162 -15.32 -5.05 -7.65
CA ARG A 162 -15.99 -4.79 -6.36
C ARG A 162 -17.44 -5.25 -6.32
N SER A 163 -18.18 -5.20 -7.43
CA SER A 163 -19.54 -5.79 -7.48
C SER A 163 -19.52 -7.32 -7.41
N GLU A 164 -18.42 -7.97 -7.81
CA GLU A 164 -18.18 -9.40 -7.56
C GLU A 164 -17.65 -9.67 -6.13
N GLY A 165 -17.48 -8.65 -5.29
CA GLY A 165 -16.94 -8.79 -3.94
C GLY A 165 -15.42 -8.93 -3.87
N ILE A 166 -14.71 -8.59 -4.95
CA ILE A 166 -13.27 -8.83 -5.10
C ILE A 166 -12.52 -7.51 -5.27
N GLU A 167 -11.45 -7.30 -4.50
CA GLU A 167 -10.56 -6.14 -4.70
C GLU A 167 -9.59 -6.38 -5.87
N LEU A 168 -9.11 -5.30 -6.48
CA LEU A 168 -8.15 -5.37 -7.58
C LEU A 168 -6.95 -6.27 -7.22
N ASN A 169 -6.57 -7.17 -8.13
CA ASN A 169 -5.46 -8.12 -7.96
C ASN A 169 -5.61 -9.14 -6.81
N ASN A 170 -6.79 -9.24 -6.19
CA ASN A 170 -7.09 -10.36 -5.30
C ASN A 170 -7.63 -11.56 -6.11
N ARG A 171 -7.34 -12.76 -5.59
CA ARG A 171 -7.91 -14.00 -6.11
C ARG A 171 -9.31 -14.20 -5.51
N PRO A 172 -10.28 -14.71 -6.29
CA PRO A 172 -11.58 -15.07 -5.72
C PRO A 172 -11.43 -16.23 -4.74
N VAL A 173 -12.31 -16.26 -3.73
CA VAL A 173 -12.37 -17.34 -2.73
C VAL A 173 -13.47 -18.32 -3.13
N PRO A 174 -13.18 -19.64 -3.17
CA PRO A 174 -14.19 -20.64 -3.51
C PRO A 174 -15.42 -20.55 -2.60
N PRO A 175 -16.65 -20.70 -3.12
CA PRO A 175 -17.84 -20.81 -2.29
C PRO A 175 -17.70 -22.01 -1.34
N GLU A 176 -18.03 -21.83 -0.06
CA GLU A 176 -18.07 -22.94 0.90
C GLU A 176 -19.05 -24.02 0.40
N VAL A 177 -18.51 -25.21 0.12
CA VAL A 177 -19.34 -26.36 -0.26
C VAL A 177 -20.12 -26.76 0.97
N THR A 178 -21.42 -26.45 1.01
CA THR A 178 -22.35 -27.06 1.95
C THR A 178 -22.35 -28.56 1.65
N VAL A 179 -21.63 -29.33 2.46
CA VAL A 179 -21.38 -30.76 2.29
C VAL A 179 -22.72 -31.48 2.04
N PRO A 180 -22.96 -32.05 0.83
CA PRO A 180 -24.03 -33.03 0.68
C PRO A 180 -23.59 -34.31 1.41
N HIS A 181 -24.51 -34.95 2.14
CA HIS A 181 -24.32 -36.20 2.90
C HIS A 181 -24.00 -37.45 2.04
N HIS A 182 -23.30 -37.33 0.91
CA HIS A 182 -22.95 -38.46 0.05
C HIS A 182 -21.44 -38.52 -0.24
N PRO A 183 -20.78 -39.66 0.01
CA PRO A 183 -19.37 -39.85 -0.27
C PRO A 183 -19.16 -40.06 -1.78
N GLY A 184 -18.99 -38.96 -2.51
CA GLY A 184 -18.59 -38.99 -3.92
C GLY A 184 -17.68 -37.81 -4.22
N ASN A 185 -16.46 -38.11 -4.69
CA ASN A 185 -15.38 -37.21 -5.15
C ASN A 185 -15.69 -35.71 -5.07
N VAL A 186 -15.44 -35.10 -3.90
CA VAL A 186 -15.36 -33.64 -3.78
C VAL A 186 -14.05 -33.22 -4.43
N VAL A 187 -14.11 -32.80 -5.69
CA VAL A 187 -12.96 -32.21 -6.39
C VAL A 187 -12.58 -30.93 -5.64
N PRO A 188 -11.32 -30.78 -5.19
CA PRO A 188 -10.86 -29.54 -4.60
C PRO A 188 -11.14 -28.37 -5.56
N PRO A 189 -11.57 -27.19 -5.08
CA PRO A 189 -11.81 -26.05 -5.97
C PRO A 189 -10.62 -25.68 -6.85
N GLU A 190 -9.40 -25.98 -6.40
CA GLU A 190 -8.15 -25.76 -7.13
C GLU A 190 -8.00 -26.65 -8.37
N GLU A 191 -8.75 -27.76 -8.45
CA GLU A 191 -8.78 -28.71 -9.57
C GLU A 191 -10.09 -28.61 -10.38
N ASP A 192 -11.09 -27.86 -9.90
CA ASP A 192 -12.36 -27.66 -10.59
C ASP A 192 -12.19 -26.71 -11.79
N ALA A 193 -12.34 -27.26 -13.00
CA ALA A 193 -12.20 -26.51 -14.25
C ALA A 193 -13.20 -25.34 -14.40
N GLU A 194 -14.40 -25.45 -13.82
CA GLU A 194 -15.40 -24.37 -13.83
C GLU A 194 -14.98 -23.24 -12.89
N TRP A 195 -14.45 -23.57 -11.70
CA TRP A 195 -13.88 -22.59 -10.78
C TRP A 195 -12.65 -21.89 -11.37
N LEU A 196 -11.73 -22.66 -11.97
CA LEU A 196 -10.54 -22.11 -12.63
C LEU A 196 -10.91 -21.16 -13.77
N THR A 197 -11.98 -21.46 -14.52
CA THR A 197 -12.50 -20.55 -15.57
C THR A 197 -12.94 -19.21 -14.99
N TYR A 198 -13.75 -19.22 -13.92
CA TYR A 198 -14.17 -17.99 -13.25
C TYR A 198 -12.99 -17.24 -12.61
N SER A 199 -12.11 -17.96 -11.93
CA SER A 199 -10.92 -17.39 -11.28
C SER A 199 -9.98 -16.72 -12.28
N SER A 200 -9.74 -17.37 -13.43
CA SER A 200 -8.98 -16.80 -14.54
C SER A 200 -9.66 -15.53 -15.08
N TRP A 201 -10.98 -15.54 -15.25
CA TRP A 201 -11.72 -14.36 -15.71
C TRP A 201 -11.56 -13.16 -14.77
N ILE A 202 -11.72 -13.34 -13.45
CA ILE A 202 -11.47 -12.28 -12.45
C ILE A 202 -10.03 -11.75 -12.54
N MET A 203 -9.07 -12.65 -12.69
CA MET A 203 -7.66 -12.26 -12.80
C MET A 203 -7.39 -11.49 -14.09
N ASN A 204 -8.00 -11.91 -15.21
CA ASN A 204 -7.91 -11.21 -16.48
C ASN A 204 -8.53 -9.81 -16.42
N LEU A 205 -9.62 -9.60 -15.66
CA LEU A 205 -10.17 -8.26 -15.42
C LEU A 205 -9.19 -7.37 -14.67
N SER A 206 -8.56 -7.88 -13.61
CA SER A 206 -7.53 -7.14 -12.87
C SER A 206 -6.35 -6.77 -13.78
N GLN A 207 -5.82 -7.75 -14.52
CA GLN A 207 -4.74 -7.51 -15.48
C GLN A 207 -5.13 -6.53 -16.59
N TYR A 208 -6.39 -6.56 -17.04
CA TYR A 208 -6.89 -5.62 -18.02
C TYR A 208 -6.86 -4.18 -17.47
N ALA A 209 -7.31 -3.94 -16.23
CA ALA A 209 -7.19 -2.63 -15.60
C ALA A 209 -5.73 -2.15 -15.49
N MET A 210 -4.82 -3.03 -15.05
CA MET A 210 -3.39 -2.72 -14.94
C MET A 210 -2.75 -2.37 -16.30
N LYS A 211 -3.12 -3.09 -17.37
CA LYS A 211 -2.65 -2.81 -18.74
C LYS A 211 -3.17 -1.49 -19.28
N ASN A 212 -4.39 -1.08 -18.93
CA ASN A 212 -4.94 0.23 -19.34
C ASN A 212 -4.12 1.39 -18.73
N TRP A 213 -3.73 1.26 -17.46
CA TRP A 213 -2.83 2.24 -16.83
C TRP A 213 -1.45 2.25 -17.48
N LEU A 214 -0.82 1.09 -17.66
CA LEU A 214 0.49 1.02 -18.33
C LEU A 214 0.44 1.66 -19.72
N ARG A 215 -0.59 1.33 -20.52
CA ARG A 215 -0.79 1.94 -21.84
C ARG A 215 -0.96 3.46 -21.76
N SER A 216 -1.64 3.97 -20.74
CA SER A 216 -1.82 5.41 -20.53
C SER A 216 -0.49 6.11 -20.22
N ALA A 217 0.40 5.47 -19.45
CA ALA A 217 1.76 5.97 -19.24
C ALA A 217 2.60 5.91 -20.52
N GLU A 218 2.51 4.83 -21.31
CA GLU A 218 3.18 4.73 -22.62
C GLU A 218 2.71 5.85 -23.56
N ILE A 219 1.40 6.16 -23.57
CA ILE A 219 0.87 7.30 -24.34
C ILE A 219 1.50 8.60 -23.84
N GLY A 220 1.54 8.83 -22.52
CA GLY A 220 2.19 9.99 -21.92
C GLY A 220 3.65 10.13 -22.34
N GLN A 221 4.37 9.01 -22.52
CA GLN A 221 5.71 9.00 -23.11
C GLN A 221 5.70 9.37 -24.59
N GLU A 222 4.82 8.77 -25.39
CA GLU A 222 4.69 9.00 -26.84
C GLU A 222 4.44 10.48 -27.17
N ILE A 223 3.62 11.17 -26.35
CA ILE A 223 3.32 12.61 -26.53
C ILE A 223 4.16 13.53 -25.65
N ASN A 224 5.14 12.99 -24.91
CA ASN A 224 6.02 13.71 -23.99
C ASN A 224 5.29 14.56 -22.92
N GLU A 225 4.22 14.02 -22.35
CA GLU A 225 3.43 14.65 -21.28
C GLU A 225 3.64 13.94 -19.95
N ALA A 226 4.63 14.40 -19.17
CA ALA A 226 4.99 13.76 -17.91
C ALA A 226 3.83 13.72 -16.88
N TRP A 227 2.93 14.69 -16.90
CA TRP A 227 1.78 14.74 -15.98
C TRP A 227 0.85 13.51 -16.13
N LEU A 228 0.72 12.93 -17.33
CA LEU A 228 -0.02 11.68 -17.56
C LEU A 228 0.69 10.49 -16.92
N VAL A 229 2.02 10.43 -17.06
CA VAL A 229 2.85 9.38 -16.47
C VAL A 229 2.76 9.43 -14.94
N HIS A 230 2.91 10.63 -14.35
CA HIS A 230 2.86 10.82 -12.90
C HIS A 230 1.49 10.44 -12.35
N ASN A 231 0.41 10.88 -13.01
CA ASN A 231 -0.94 10.46 -12.64
C ASN A 231 -1.10 8.94 -12.70
N THR A 232 -0.54 8.28 -13.72
CA THR A 232 -0.59 6.81 -13.81
C THR A 232 0.03 6.16 -12.58
N VAL A 233 1.22 6.61 -12.18
CA VAL A 233 1.91 6.09 -10.98
C VAL A 233 1.05 6.28 -9.74
N VAL A 234 0.47 7.48 -9.55
CA VAL A 234 -0.40 7.78 -8.40
C VAL A 234 -1.63 6.85 -8.37
N TYR A 235 -2.29 6.63 -9.51
CA TYR A 235 -3.45 5.72 -9.58
C TYR A 235 -3.04 4.28 -9.23
N VAL A 236 -1.94 3.79 -9.81
CA VAL A 236 -1.46 2.42 -9.57
C VAL A 236 -1.13 2.21 -8.09
N LEU A 237 -0.41 3.15 -7.46
CA LEU A 237 -0.05 3.04 -6.04
C LEU A 237 -1.27 3.14 -5.13
N ASN A 238 -2.22 4.04 -5.42
CA ASN A 238 -3.42 4.24 -4.60
C ASN A 238 -4.38 3.05 -4.68
N HIS A 239 -4.65 2.55 -5.90
CA HIS A 239 -5.59 1.43 -6.09
C HIS A 239 -5.01 0.08 -5.68
N ASN A 240 -3.69 -0.04 -5.54
CA ASN A 240 -3.03 -1.23 -5.02
C ASN A 240 -2.50 -1.04 -3.58
N HIS A 241 -2.96 0.00 -2.88
CA HIS A 241 -2.49 0.28 -1.52
C HIS A 241 -2.74 -0.89 -0.56
N HIS A 242 -3.83 -1.64 -0.73
CA HIS A 242 -4.14 -2.84 0.04
C HIS A 242 -3.06 -3.93 -0.13
N LEU A 243 -2.55 -4.13 -1.35
CA LEU A 243 -1.44 -5.05 -1.60
C LEU A 243 -0.14 -4.56 -0.98
N ILE A 244 0.12 -3.25 -1.04
CA ILE A 244 1.31 -2.64 -0.44
C ILE A 244 1.31 -2.84 1.09
N LEU A 245 0.17 -2.61 1.74
CA LEU A 245 0.01 -2.85 3.17
C LEU A 245 0.11 -4.34 3.54
N ALA A 246 -0.38 -5.22 2.68
CA ALA A 246 -0.32 -6.67 2.88
C ALA A 246 1.07 -7.29 2.61
N GLY A 247 2.05 -6.51 2.14
CA GLY A 247 3.37 -7.04 1.76
C GLY A 247 3.37 -7.82 0.44
N ARG A 248 2.39 -7.60 -0.43
CA ARG A 248 2.22 -8.31 -1.72
C ARG A 248 2.76 -7.50 -2.92
N GLN A 249 3.71 -6.59 -2.70
CA GLN A 249 4.29 -5.74 -3.76
C GLN A 249 4.98 -6.54 -4.88
N LYS A 250 5.40 -7.78 -4.62
CA LYS A 250 6.01 -8.66 -5.62
C LYS A 250 5.13 -8.81 -6.87
N GLU A 251 3.81 -8.82 -6.69
CA GLU A 251 2.84 -8.94 -7.78
C GLU A 251 2.77 -7.70 -8.70
N LEU A 252 3.35 -6.58 -8.26
CA LEU A 252 3.32 -5.30 -8.98
C LEU A 252 4.66 -4.99 -9.67
N VAL A 253 5.70 -5.79 -9.46
CA VAL A 253 7.08 -5.47 -9.87
C VAL A 253 7.18 -5.15 -11.35
N GLU A 254 6.63 -5.99 -12.23
CA GLU A 254 6.70 -5.78 -13.68
C GLU A 254 6.09 -4.43 -14.10
N LEU A 255 4.91 -4.10 -13.54
CA LEU A 255 4.24 -2.84 -13.84
C LEU A 255 5.03 -1.64 -13.29
N LEU A 256 5.48 -1.71 -12.03
CA LEU A 256 6.21 -0.61 -11.40
C LEU A 256 7.56 -0.36 -12.08
N GLN A 257 8.23 -1.42 -12.55
CA GLN A 257 9.46 -1.31 -13.33
C GLN A 257 9.22 -0.62 -14.68
N GLY A 258 8.15 -1.00 -15.40
CA GLY A 258 7.74 -0.34 -16.63
C GLY A 258 7.45 1.16 -16.42
N LEU A 259 6.71 1.49 -15.36
CA LEU A 259 6.41 2.89 -15.01
C LEU A 259 7.66 3.69 -14.65
N LEU A 260 8.61 3.10 -13.91
CA LEU A 260 9.86 3.77 -13.56
C LEU A 260 10.70 4.05 -14.81
N SER A 261 10.76 3.10 -15.75
CA SER A 261 11.44 3.29 -17.03
C SER A 261 10.82 4.45 -17.82
N ILE A 262 9.48 4.51 -17.91
CA ILE A 262 8.78 5.60 -18.61
C ILE A 262 9.02 6.95 -17.91
N MET A 263 8.94 7.01 -16.58
CA MET A 263 9.14 8.23 -15.80
C MET A 263 10.58 8.74 -15.88
N LYS A 264 11.58 7.85 -15.99
CA LYS A 264 12.99 8.21 -16.25
C LYS A 264 13.18 8.91 -17.59
N VAL A 265 12.44 8.51 -18.63
CA VAL A 265 12.54 9.11 -19.97
C VAL A 265 11.77 10.43 -20.06
N THR A 266 10.56 10.49 -19.51
CA THR A 266 9.69 11.67 -19.57
C THR A 266 10.07 12.78 -18.58
N GLY A 267 10.85 12.44 -17.56
CA GLY A 267 11.22 13.36 -16.48
C GLY A 267 10.17 13.43 -15.37
N HIS A 268 10.61 13.88 -14.19
CA HIS A 268 9.75 13.99 -13.00
C HIS A 268 9.08 15.36 -12.83
N ASN A 269 9.42 16.39 -13.62
CA ASN A 269 8.79 17.74 -13.64
C ASN A 269 8.36 18.30 -12.27
N GLY A 270 9.19 18.10 -11.24
CA GLY A 270 8.91 18.53 -9.87
C GLY A 270 8.07 17.57 -9.00
N ASP A 271 7.47 16.51 -9.54
CA ASP A 271 6.79 15.46 -8.77
C ASP A 271 7.77 14.38 -8.28
N THR A 272 8.76 14.84 -7.52
CA THR A 272 9.82 14.00 -6.96
C THR A 272 9.27 13.04 -5.88
N ILE A 273 8.17 13.40 -5.22
CA ILE A 273 7.53 12.54 -4.20
C ILE A 273 6.98 11.26 -4.84
N THR A 274 6.22 11.38 -5.93
CA THR A 274 5.67 10.23 -6.64
C THR A 274 6.78 9.30 -7.13
N LEU A 275 7.88 9.86 -7.63
CA LEU A 275 9.04 9.07 -8.07
C LEU A 275 9.66 8.26 -6.92
N VAL A 276 9.88 8.88 -5.76
CA VAL A 276 10.44 8.17 -4.60
C VAL A 276 9.51 7.09 -4.09
N LEU A 277 8.20 7.35 -4.06
CA LEU A 277 7.20 6.34 -3.67
C LEU A 277 7.21 5.15 -4.64
N LEU A 278 7.34 5.40 -5.95
CA LEU A 278 7.49 4.38 -6.97
C LEU A 278 8.77 3.56 -6.76
N CYS A 279 9.92 4.22 -6.59
CA CYS A 279 11.20 3.55 -6.33
C CYS A 279 11.13 2.67 -5.08
N ASN A 280 10.54 3.18 -4.00
CA ASN A 280 10.38 2.41 -2.75
C ASN A 280 9.44 1.22 -2.94
N ALA A 281 8.29 1.40 -3.60
CA ALA A 281 7.35 0.30 -3.84
C ALA A 281 7.97 -0.81 -4.71
N LEU A 282 8.69 -0.43 -5.78
CA LEU A 282 9.40 -1.37 -6.66
C LEU A 282 10.52 -2.10 -5.93
N ALA A 283 11.42 -1.37 -5.27
CA ALA A 283 12.54 -1.97 -4.56
C ALA A 283 12.08 -2.90 -3.43
N ARG A 284 11.01 -2.55 -2.71
CA ARG A 284 10.38 -3.46 -1.73
C ARG A 284 9.81 -4.70 -2.42
N GLY A 285 9.11 -4.55 -3.54
CA GLY A 285 8.56 -5.69 -4.29
C GLY A 285 9.62 -6.71 -4.72
N LEU A 286 10.79 -6.22 -5.13
CA LEU A 286 11.93 -7.05 -5.53
C LEU A 286 12.51 -7.85 -4.35
N ILE A 287 12.65 -7.24 -3.16
CA ILE A 287 13.35 -7.88 -2.03
C ILE A 287 12.44 -8.63 -1.04
N LEU A 288 11.12 -8.34 -1.01
CA LEU A 288 10.26 -8.79 0.09
C LEU A 288 10.13 -10.31 0.20
N GLY A 289 10.15 -11.03 -0.94
CA GLY A 289 10.13 -12.50 -0.96
C GLY A 289 11.38 -13.17 -0.38
N LEU A 290 12.42 -12.40 -0.09
CA LEU A 290 13.72 -12.87 0.41
C LEU A 290 13.92 -12.59 1.90
N ILE A 291 13.02 -11.80 2.51
CA ILE A 291 13.11 -11.44 3.93
C ILE A 291 12.43 -12.55 4.73
N PRO A 292 13.15 -13.30 5.60
CA PRO A 292 12.55 -14.34 6.41
C PRO A 292 11.43 -13.76 7.30
N SER A 293 10.22 -14.30 7.18
CA SER A 293 9.12 -13.95 8.08
C SER A 293 9.45 -14.43 9.49
N GLN A 294 9.60 -13.48 10.43
CA GLN A 294 10.00 -13.65 11.85
C GLN A 294 9.09 -14.57 12.69
N THR A 295 8.05 -15.18 12.11
CA THR A 295 6.99 -15.92 12.82
C THR A 295 7.02 -17.43 12.63
N SER A 296 7.97 -17.99 11.87
CA SER A 296 8.05 -19.45 11.71
C SER A 296 9.26 -20.02 12.44
N GLU A 297 9.02 -20.81 13.50
CA GLU A 297 10.06 -21.63 14.14
C GLU A 297 10.72 -22.62 13.15
N LYS A 298 10.11 -22.85 11.98
CA LYS A 298 10.72 -23.63 10.88
C LYS A 298 11.85 -22.88 10.16
N GLY A 299 11.96 -21.55 10.30
CA GLY A 299 13.05 -20.75 9.75
C GLY A 299 14.42 -21.02 10.39
N ARG A 300 14.45 -21.56 11.62
CA ARG A 300 15.71 -21.95 12.28
C ARG A 300 16.35 -23.21 11.70
N ARG A 301 15.62 -24.00 10.91
CA ARG A 301 16.15 -25.23 10.28
C ARG A 301 16.73 -25.01 8.88
N PHE A 302 16.39 -23.91 8.19
CA PHE A 302 16.98 -23.56 6.89
C PHE A 302 18.42 -23.02 6.98
N LEU A 303 18.85 -22.52 8.15
CA LEU A 303 20.15 -21.85 8.30
C LEU A 303 21.26 -22.74 8.87
N LYS A 304 20.98 -24.01 9.21
CA LYS A 304 22.01 -24.95 9.68
C LYS A 304 22.52 -25.94 8.62
N SER A 305 22.02 -25.90 7.39
CA SER A 305 22.33 -26.94 6.38
C SER A 305 22.97 -26.44 5.08
N ASN A 306 23.21 -25.14 4.87
CA ASN A 306 23.83 -24.68 3.62
C ASN A 306 25.23 -24.11 3.88
N GLN A 307 26.17 -25.00 4.21
CA GLN A 307 27.51 -24.90 3.64
C GLN A 307 27.53 -25.88 2.45
N LEU A 308 27.86 -25.37 1.26
CA LEU A 308 28.14 -26.10 0.00
C LEU A 308 26.92 -26.57 -0.83
N HIS A 309 26.35 -25.68 -1.66
CA HIS A 309 26.27 -25.84 -3.14
C HIS A 309 25.48 -24.66 -3.76
N LEU A 310 26.16 -23.87 -4.61
CA LEU A 310 25.58 -22.78 -5.41
C LEU A 310 24.58 -23.36 -6.43
N SER A 311 23.32 -22.90 -6.40
CA SER A 311 22.30 -23.31 -7.38
C SER A 311 21.90 -22.13 -8.30
N PRO A 312 21.41 -22.39 -9.54
CA PRO A 312 21.05 -21.34 -10.51
C PRO A 312 19.99 -20.33 -10.02
N VAL A 313 19.21 -20.70 -9.00
CA VAL A 313 18.15 -19.85 -8.41
C VAL A 313 18.74 -18.67 -7.63
N GLU A 314 19.96 -18.79 -7.09
CA GLU A 314 20.64 -17.69 -6.38
C GLU A 314 21.07 -16.54 -7.32
N GLY A 315 21.31 -16.84 -8.61
CA GLY A 315 21.70 -15.82 -9.60
C GLY A 315 20.57 -14.82 -9.91
N PHE A 316 19.33 -15.30 -10.05
CA PHE A 316 18.15 -14.46 -10.26
C PHE A 316 17.80 -13.65 -9.01
N VAL A 317 17.88 -14.28 -7.83
CA VAL A 317 17.67 -13.62 -6.54
C VAL A 317 18.69 -12.49 -6.32
N ALA A 318 19.96 -12.71 -6.66
CA ALA A 318 20.99 -11.67 -6.58
C ALA A 318 20.74 -10.52 -7.58
N SER A 319 20.22 -10.82 -8.77
CA SER A 319 19.87 -9.81 -9.78
C SER A 319 18.76 -8.87 -9.30
N ASP A 320 17.68 -9.42 -8.73
CA ASP A 320 16.56 -8.63 -8.20
C ASP A 320 17.01 -7.72 -7.04
N VAL A 321 17.88 -8.22 -6.16
CA VAL A 321 18.43 -7.43 -5.05
C VAL A 321 19.35 -6.31 -5.57
N ARG A 322 20.18 -6.57 -6.58
CA ARG A 322 21.00 -5.52 -7.22
C ARG A 322 20.13 -4.45 -7.87
N LEU A 323 19.11 -4.85 -8.62
CA LEU A 323 18.16 -3.91 -9.21
C LEU A 323 17.44 -3.08 -8.13
N ALA A 324 17.06 -3.70 -7.00
CA ALA A 324 16.45 -2.97 -5.90
C ALA A 324 17.39 -1.91 -5.30
N ILE A 325 18.68 -2.21 -5.19
CA ILE A 325 19.72 -1.26 -4.77
C ILE A 325 19.84 -0.12 -5.78
N GLU A 326 19.96 -0.41 -7.08
CA GLU A 326 20.06 0.61 -8.14
C GLU A 326 18.85 1.55 -8.16
N VAL A 327 17.64 0.99 -8.00
CA VAL A 327 16.40 1.78 -7.91
C VAL A 327 16.39 2.68 -6.68
N CYS A 328 16.88 2.18 -5.54
CA CYS A 328 17.00 2.98 -4.32
C CYS A 328 18.08 4.07 -4.45
N ASP A 329 19.25 3.75 -5.00
CA ASP A 329 20.34 4.70 -5.23
C ASP A 329 19.87 5.82 -6.15
N TYR A 330 19.14 5.50 -7.22
CA TYR A 330 18.52 6.48 -8.10
C TYR A 330 17.55 7.43 -7.35
N GLY A 331 16.65 6.89 -6.54
CA GLY A 331 15.70 7.71 -5.77
C GLY A 331 16.36 8.55 -4.68
N LEU A 332 17.41 8.03 -4.03
CA LEU A 332 18.17 8.74 -3.00
C LEU A 332 19.02 9.86 -3.59
N ALA A 333 19.73 9.60 -4.69
CA ALA A 333 20.55 10.58 -5.40
C ALA A 333 19.72 11.80 -5.83
N LEU A 334 18.56 11.56 -6.42
CA LEU A 334 17.63 12.61 -6.84
C LEU A 334 17.06 13.43 -5.70
N THR A 335 17.03 12.90 -4.47
CA THR A 335 16.43 13.61 -3.34
C THR A 335 17.45 14.10 -2.33
N ASN A 336 18.71 14.26 -2.73
CA ASN A 336 19.76 14.80 -1.85
C ASN A 336 19.65 16.32 -1.61
N GLY A 337 18.67 16.98 -2.23
CA GLY A 337 18.34 18.37 -1.94
C GLY A 337 19.27 19.38 -2.61
N ASN A 338 19.86 19.00 -3.75
CA ASN A 338 20.68 19.89 -4.56
C ASN A 338 19.81 20.94 -5.28
N LEU A 339 18.60 20.57 -5.70
CA LEU A 339 17.59 21.50 -6.22
C LEU A 339 16.39 21.64 -5.26
N PRO A 340 15.76 22.82 -5.17
CA PRO A 340 14.55 23.00 -4.35
C PRO A 340 13.39 22.06 -4.74
N GLN A 341 13.29 21.71 -6.04
CA GLN A 341 12.26 20.82 -6.59
C GLN A 341 12.49 19.33 -6.24
N GLU A 342 13.67 19.01 -5.71
CA GLU A 342 14.10 17.66 -5.33
C GLU A 342 13.95 17.40 -3.82
N ILE A 343 13.60 18.41 -3.05
CA ILE A 343 13.39 18.29 -1.61
C ILE A 343 12.07 17.57 -1.37
N VAL A 344 12.15 16.37 -0.79
CA VAL A 344 10.98 15.58 -0.39
C VAL A 344 10.88 15.50 1.14
N PRO A 345 9.69 15.25 1.70
CA PRO A 345 9.54 15.00 3.13
C PRO A 345 10.48 13.90 3.62
N ILE A 346 11.11 14.12 4.79
CA ILE A 346 12.08 13.18 5.34
C ILE A 346 11.44 11.81 5.66
N SER A 347 10.15 11.77 5.96
CA SER A 347 9.36 10.55 6.15
C SER A 347 9.28 9.70 4.88
N THR A 348 9.20 10.31 3.70
CA THR A 348 9.22 9.61 2.42
C THR A 348 10.60 9.01 2.14
N ARG A 349 11.68 9.77 2.38
CA ARG A 349 13.07 9.27 2.28
C ARG A 349 13.36 8.14 3.26
N GLN A 350 12.86 8.22 4.48
CA GLN A 350 13.06 7.19 5.50
C GLN A 350 12.64 5.80 5.02
N GLN A 351 11.51 5.68 4.32
CA GLN A 351 11.04 4.40 3.80
C GLN A 351 11.99 3.84 2.75
N LEU A 352 12.47 4.69 1.83
CA LEU A 352 13.43 4.29 0.80
C LEU A 352 14.78 3.87 1.42
N ILE A 353 15.26 4.61 2.42
CA ILE A 353 16.49 4.28 3.18
C ILE A 353 16.36 2.91 3.85
N ALA A 354 15.23 2.63 4.51
CA ALA A 354 15.00 1.34 5.14
C ALA A 354 15.05 0.18 4.12
N THR A 355 14.44 0.38 2.94
CA THR A 355 14.50 -0.58 1.84
C THR A 355 15.92 -0.76 1.31
N TRP A 356 16.64 0.34 1.11
CA TRP A 356 18.03 0.33 0.62
C TRP A 356 18.98 -0.41 1.56
N VAL A 357 18.97 -0.09 2.86
CA VAL A 357 19.80 -0.78 3.86
C VAL A 357 19.46 -2.28 3.90
N LYS A 358 18.17 -2.63 3.82
CA LYS A 358 17.77 -4.04 3.82
C LYS A 358 18.25 -4.77 2.55
N ALA A 359 18.18 -4.13 1.39
CA ALA A 359 18.70 -4.68 0.14
C ALA A 359 20.23 -4.87 0.18
N LYS A 360 20.98 -3.90 0.73
CA LYS A 360 22.42 -4.03 0.98
C LYS A 360 22.73 -5.21 1.92
N GLN A 361 21.94 -5.40 2.98
CA GLN A 361 22.08 -6.55 3.88
C GLN A 361 21.90 -7.88 3.14
N LEU A 362 20.87 -7.99 2.28
CA LEU A 362 20.59 -9.19 1.50
C LEU A 362 21.69 -9.50 0.48
N LEU A 363 22.31 -8.47 -0.12
CA LEU A 363 23.47 -8.62 -1.01
C LEU A 363 24.80 -8.80 -0.25
N GLN A 364 24.78 -8.80 1.08
CA GLN A 364 25.97 -8.84 1.94
C GLN A 364 26.96 -7.68 1.66
N GLN A 365 26.45 -6.53 1.22
CA GLN A 365 27.24 -5.34 0.94
C GLN A 365 27.31 -4.44 2.18
N GLN A 366 28.52 -4.19 2.71
CA GLN A 366 28.72 -3.25 3.81
C GLN A 366 28.41 -1.81 3.39
N ILE A 367 27.97 -1.00 4.36
CA ILE A 367 27.77 0.44 4.19
C ILE A 367 29.02 1.14 4.72
N GLY A 368 29.61 2.01 3.89
CA GLY A 368 30.84 2.73 4.25
C GLY A 368 30.67 3.64 5.47
N SER A 369 31.81 4.05 6.06
CA SER A 369 31.87 4.90 7.26
C SER A 369 31.19 6.27 7.09
N LYS A 370 31.05 6.76 5.86
CA LYS A 370 30.30 7.98 5.52
C LYS A 370 28.78 7.80 5.48
N LEU A 371 28.27 6.59 5.73
CA LEU A 371 26.84 6.24 5.76
C LEU A 371 26.08 6.58 4.47
N GLY A 372 26.73 6.36 3.31
CA GLY A 372 26.07 6.42 1.99
C GLY A 372 26.13 7.76 1.26
N THR A 373 26.95 8.72 1.70
CA THR A 373 27.14 10.01 1.00
C THR A 373 28.63 10.26 0.77
N GLU A 374 29.15 9.88 -0.40
CA GLU A 374 30.52 10.23 -0.81
C GLU A 374 30.62 11.70 -1.24
N ASP A 375 29.52 12.28 -1.76
CA ASP A 375 29.50 13.64 -2.30
C ASP A 375 29.19 14.72 -1.25
N GLU A 376 29.87 15.86 -1.35
CA GLU A 376 29.55 17.07 -0.59
C GLU A 376 28.27 17.70 -1.15
N TYR A 377 27.14 17.48 -0.46
CA TYR A 377 25.84 18.04 -0.87
C TYR A 377 25.63 19.45 -0.33
N ILE A 378 24.93 20.28 -1.12
CA ILE A 378 24.56 21.66 -0.76
C ILE A 378 23.65 21.68 0.49
N ASN A 379 22.77 20.67 0.64
CA ASN A 379 21.87 20.57 1.78
C ASN A 379 22.44 19.71 2.91
N GLU A 380 23.27 20.33 3.74
CA GLU A 380 23.89 19.69 4.91
C GLU A 380 22.84 19.14 5.91
N SER A 381 21.70 19.84 6.07
CA SER A 381 20.66 19.44 7.03
C SER A 381 19.98 18.12 6.66
N GLN A 382 19.66 17.93 5.37
CA GLN A 382 19.07 16.71 4.85
C GLN A 382 20.05 15.54 4.83
N THR A 383 21.32 15.84 4.56
CA THR A 383 22.41 14.87 4.63
C THR A 383 22.57 14.30 6.04
N ARG A 384 22.58 15.17 7.08
CA ARG A 384 22.66 14.73 8.48
C ARG A 384 21.47 13.84 8.88
N MET A 385 20.24 14.24 8.53
CA MET A 385 19.05 13.40 8.79
C MET A 385 19.16 12.04 8.09
N THR A 386 19.60 12.00 6.84
CA THR A 386 19.81 10.77 6.07
C THR A 386 20.81 9.85 6.77
N LYS A 387 21.97 10.36 7.21
CA LYS A 387 22.99 9.60 7.93
C LYS A 387 22.45 8.97 9.22
N VAL A 388 21.66 9.72 10.00
CA VAL A 388 21.03 9.20 11.23
C VAL A 388 20.07 8.06 10.91
N LEU A 389 19.25 8.22 9.87
CA LEU A 389 18.30 7.18 9.45
C LEU A 389 19.01 5.93 8.94
N VAL A 390 20.07 6.06 8.13
CA VAL A 390 20.89 4.92 7.67
C VAL A 390 21.46 4.16 8.86
N ALA A 391 22.08 4.86 9.81
CA ALA A 391 22.63 4.23 11.01
C ALA A 391 21.55 3.48 11.80
N LEU A 392 20.37 4.08 12.00
CA LEU A 392 19.24 3.45 12.69
C LEU A 392 18.76 2.16 12.02
N GLU A 393 18.73 2.13 10.69
CA GLU A 393 18.35 0.92 9.95
C GLU A 393 19.45 -0.15 10.01
N MET A 394 20.73 0.22 9.98
CA MET A 394 21.84 -0.72 10.21
C MET A 394 21.72 -1.38 11.59
N TYR A 395 21.50 -0.59 12.65
CA TYR A 395 21.26 -1.12 14.01
C TYR A 395 20.04 -2.05 14.07
N SER A 396 19.01 -1.79 13.27
CA SER A 396 17.80 -2.62 13.25
C SER A 396 17.97 -3.93 12.47
N CYS A 397 18.91 -3.94 11.53
CA CYS A 397 19.20 -5.09 10.69
C CYS A 397 20.14 -6.11 11.38
N ASN A 398 20.99 -5.65 12.30
CA ASN A 398 21.93 -6.53 12.99
C ASN A 398 21.22 -7.48 13.97
N GLY A 399 21.77 -8.69 14.14
CA GLY A 399 21.23 -9.71 15.05
C GLY A 399 20.01 -10.46 14.50
N LEU A 400 19.74 -10.35 13.20
CA LEU A 400 18.63 -11.02 12.52
C LEU A 400 19.01 -12.36 11.86
N GLY A 401 20.25 -12.82 12.00
CA GLY A 401 20.76 -14.04 11.36
C GLY A 401 21.07 -13.89 9.86
N LEU A 402 21.15 -12.65 9.38
CA LEU A 402 21.70 -12.26 8.07
C LEU A 402 23.05 -11.57 8.29
N MET A 403 23.65 -10.99 7.25
CA MET A 403 24.87 -10.18 7.37
C MET A 403 24.69 -9.05 8.39
N ASP A 404 25.65 -8.90 9.31
CA ASP A 404 25.69 -7.81 10.28
C ASP A 404 26.55 -6.67 9.74
N PHE A 405 26.02 -5.45 9.81
CA PHE A 405 26.75 -4.24 9.43
C PHE A 405 27.82 -3.87 10.47
N THR A 406 28.91 -3.26 10.00
CA THR A 406 29.86 -2.56 10.88
C THR A 406 29.20 -1.27 11.40
N LEU A 407 28.77 -1.28 12.67
CA LEU A 407 27.99 -0.19 13.24
C LEU A 407 28.86 1.01 13.64
N PRO A 408 28.43 2.26 13.37
CA PRO A 408 29.05 3.44 13.96
C PRO A 408 28.85 3.44 15.48
N SER A 409 29.65 4.22 16.24
CA SER A 409 29.47 4.31 17.69
C SER A 409 28.10 4.94 18.01
N LEU A 410 27.36 4.36 18.94
CA LEU A 410 26.06 4.89 19.35
C LEU A 410 26.14 6.34 19.82
N ASN A 411 27.22 6.71 20.51
CA ASN A 411 27.50 8.09 20.93
C ASN A 411 27.62 9.03 19.73
N GLN A 412 28.28 8.61 18.66
CA GLN A 412 28.39 9.41 17.43
C GLN A 412 27.02 9.60 16.79
N VAL A 413 26.18 8.56 16.70
CA VAL A 413 24.84 8.66 16.12
C VAL A 413 23.92 9.56 16.95
N VAL A 414 24.02 9.50 18.29
CA VAL A 414 23.24 10.36 19.20
C VAL A 414 23.64 11.84 19.07
N ARG A 415 24.94 12.11 18.89
CA ARG A 415 25.43 13.47 18.60
C ARG A 415 24.89 13.96 17.26
N LEU A 416 25.08 13.18 16.19
CA LEU A 416 24.54 13.48 14.85
C LEU A 416 23.03 13.77 14.88
N ALA A 417 22.25 12.94 15.59
CA ALA A 417 20.80 13.14 15.72
C ALA A 417 20.41 14.40 16.50
N SER A 418 21.26 14.84 17.44
CA SER A 418 21.05 16.07 18.21
C SER A 418 21.41 17.32 17.39
N ASP A 419 22.35 17.20 16.45
CA ASP A 419 22.81 18.28 15.58
C ASP A 419 21.94 18.42 14.30
N CYS A 420 20.94 17.55 14.14
CA CYS A 420 19.99 17.59 13.03
C CYS A 420 18.93 18.69 13.24
N LYS A 421 18.66 19.46 12.18
CA LYS A 421 17.46 20.30 12.08
C LYS A 421 16.34 19.47 11.44
N TRP A 422 15.54 18.80 12.26
CA TRP A 422 14.49 17.90 11.79
C TRP A 422 13.36 18.65 11.09
N THR A 423 12.99 18.20 9.89
CA THR A 423 11.86 18.76 9.12
C THR A 423 10.52 18.14 9.51
N ASP A 424 10.51 16.96 10.14
CA ASP A 424 9.31 16.28 10.63
C ASP A 424 9.50 15.83 12.10
N PRO A 425 8.74 16.41 13.05
CA PRO A 425 8.79 16.03 14.46
C PRO A 425 8.45 14.56 14.73
N HIS A 426 7.63 13.91 13.88
CA HIS A 426 7.30 12.50 14.06
C HIS A 426 8.51 11.61 13.76
N VAL A 427 9.27 11.94 12.71
CA VAL A 427 10.49 11.21 12.34
C VAL A 427 11.58 11.44 13.38
N GLU A 428 11.70 12.67 13.92
CA GLU A 428 12.58 12.96 15.05
C GLU A 428 12.24 12.09 16.27
N LEU A 429 10.96 12.06 16.65
CA LEU A 429 10.49 11.30 17.81
C LEU A 429 10.74 9.80 17.63
N GLN A 430 10.44 9.26 16.45
CA GLN A 430 10.70 7.86 16.11
C GLN A 430 12.21 7.55 16.20
N SER A 431 13.06 8.45 15.69
CA SER A 431 14.51 8.30 15.72
C SER A 431 15.05 8.29 17.15
N LEU A 432 14.63 9.24 17.99
CA LEU A 432 15.01 9.30 19.41
C LEU A 432 14.59 8.04 20.17
N VAL A 433 13.38 7.53 19.89
CA VAL A 433 12.86 6.30 20.50
C VAL A 433 13.68 5.08 20.10
N ARG A 434 14.05 4.95 18.83
CA ARG A 434 14.87 3.83 18.34
C ARG A 434 16.29 3.89 18.90
N LEU A 435 16.92 5.08 18.95
CA LEU A 435 18.22 5.26 19.60
C LEU A 435 18.17 4.86 21.08
N ALA A 436 17.12 5.26 21.81
CA ALA A 436 16.94 4.87 23.21
C ALA A 436 16.77 3.35 23.37
N HIS A 437 16.16 2.67 22.40
CA HIS A 437 16.06 1.22 22.40
C HIS A 437 17.42 0.54 22.21
N PHE A 438 18.23 0.99 21.25
CA PHE A 438 19.58 0.44 21.03
C PHE A 438 20.52 0.72 22.22
N ALA A 439 20.47 1.93 22.76
CA ALA A 439 21.19 2.31 23.98
C ALA A 439 20.79 1.44 25.19
N TYR A 440 19.52 1.07 25.29
CA TYR A 440 19.05 0.14 26.31
C TYR A 440 19.66 -1.26 26.12
N GLY A 441 19.68 -1.78 24.89
CA GLY A 441 20.30 -3.06 24.55
C GLY A 441 21.80 -3.11 24.92
N LEU A 442 22.52 -2.02 24.66
CA LEU A 442 23.95 -1.85 25.00
C LEU A 442 24.20 -1.48 26.48
N ARG A 443 23.16 -1.37 27.30
CA ARG A 443 23.22 -0.99 28.73
C ARG A 443 23.79 0.41 28.99
N GLU A 444 23.76 1.31 28.01
CA GLU A 444 24.19 2.70 28.14
C GLU A 444 23.08 3.57 28.76
N HIS A 445 22.91 3.43 30.07
CA HIS A 445 21.77 4.00 30.79
C HIS A 445 21.72 5.54 30.81
N GLU A 446 22.84 6.24 30.66
CA GLU A 446 22.84 7.70 30.65
C GLU A 446 22.26 8.28 29.36
N ILE A 447 22.64 7.69 28.23
CA ILE A 447 22.15 8.06 26.90
C ILE A 447 20.65 7.83 26.81
N VAL A 448 20.17 6.66 27.24
CA VAL A 448 18.74 6.34 27.25
C VAL A 448 17.95 7.41 28.01
N MET A 449 18.43 7.85 29.17
CA MET A 449 17.77 8.86 29.99
C MET A 449 17.74 10.25 29.34
N SER A 450 18.83 10.62 28.64
CA SER A 450 18.89 11.87 27.87
C SER A 450 17.90 11.88 26.71
N LEU A 451 17.94 10.83 25.87
CA LEU A 451 17.04 10.67 24.73
C LEU A 451 15.57 10.57 25.15
N ALA A 452 15.30 9.84 26.23
CA ALA A 452 14.00 9.74 26.86
C ALA A 452 13.41 11.10 27.25
N LYS A 453 14.23 11.96 27.86
CA LYS A 453 13.80 13.29 28.28
C LYS A 453 13.47 14.16 27.06
N LYS A 454 14.32 14.14 26.02
CA LYS A 454 14.07 14.86 24.75
C LYS A 454 12.77 14.39 24.09
N ALA A 455 12.57 13.08 23.96
CA ALA A 455 11.37 12.50 23.36
C ALA A 455 10.07 12.88 24.10
N LEU A 456 10.10 12.94 25.43
CA LEU A 456 8.94 13.36 26.23
C LEU A 456 8.58 14.84 26.04
N ILE A 457 9.59 15.70 25.91
CA ILE A 457 9.39 17.13 25.63
C ILE A 457 8.74 17.28 24.24
N LEU A 458 9.27 16.60 23.23
CA LEU A 458 8.76 16.65 21.87
C LEU A 458 7.31 16.12 21.75
N LYS A 459 6.97 15.07 22.49
CA LYS A 459 5.61 14.52 22.56
C LYS A 459 4.61 15.52 23.16
N ASN A 460 5.00 16.30 24.16
CA ASN A 460 4.12 17.29 24.77
C ASN A 460 3.84 18.48 23.83
N ILE A 461 4.74 18.73 22.87
CA ILE A 461 4.59 19.77 21.85
C ILE A 461 3.77 19.24 20.66
N SER A 462 3.89 17.96 20.32
CA SER A 462 3.17 17.29 19.23
C SER A 462 1.91 16.57 19.74
N SER A 463 0.80 17.30 19.87
CA SER A 463 -0.50 16.75 20.31
C SER A 463 -1.11 15.66 19.39
N LEU A 464 -0.46 15.34 18.26
CA LEU A 464 -0.92 14.36 17.26
C LEU A 464 -0.26 12.97 17.31
N ALA A 465 0.65 12.69 18.23
CA ALA A 465 1.33 11.39 18.28
C ALA A 465 0.46 10.28 18.91
N GLN A 466 -0.66 9.95 18.27
CA GLN A 466 -1.48 8.79 18.61
C GLN A 466 -1.32 7.67 17.57
N ASN A 467 -0.97 6.48 18.10
CA ASN A 467 -1.22 5.14 17.57
C ASN A 467 -0.06 4.32 16.95
N ALA A 468 1.11 4.89 16.61
CA ALA A 468 2.24 4.09 16.08
C ALA A 468 3.43 3.87 17.04
N MET A 469 3.48 4.58 18.17
CA MET A 469 4.66 4.64 19.06
C MET A 469 4.73 3.51 20.12
N PHE A 470 3.95 2.44 19.95
CA PHE A 470 3.42 1.71 21.10
C PHE A 470 4.09 0.39 21.49
N SER A 471 5.15 -0.07 20.81
CA SER A 471 5.67 -1.41 21.11
C SER A 471 6.95 -1.49 21.96
N TYR A 472 7.81 -0.47 22.04
CA TYR A 472 9.10 -0.65 22.76
C TYR A 472 9.69 0.63 23.38
N GLY A 473 9.47 1.79 22.74
CA GLY A 473 10.06 3.07 23.15
C GLY A 473 9.63 3.60 24.50
N GLY A 474 8.33 3.53 24.79
CA GLY A 474 7.78 3.96 26.07
C GLY A 474 8.41 3.20 27.24
N VAL A 475 8.61 1.88 27.09
CA VAL A 475 9.12 0.96 28.11
C VAL A 475 10.58 1.26 28.46
N CYS A 476 11.46 1.44 27.48
CA CYS A 476 12.88 1.70 27.75
C CYS A 476 13.13 3.04 28.45
N VAL A 477 12.44 4.10 27.99
CA VAL A 477 12.58 5.50 28.43
C VAL A 477 12.22 5.67 29.91
N ASN A 478 11.15 5.02 30.38
CA ASN A 478 10.67 5.21 31.74
C ASN A 478 10.99 4.05 32.70
N CYS A 479 11.38 2.85 32.21
CA CYS A 479 11.93 1.80 33.08
C CYS A 479 13.26 2.21 33.73
N GLN A 480 14.05 3.07 33.09
CA GLN A 480 15.32 3.55 33.65
C GLN A 480 15.16 4.76 34.59
N LYS A 481 14.18 5.64 34.37
CA LYS A 481 13.76 6.63 35.38
C LYS A 481 13.46 5.94 36.70
N ASN A 482 12.74 4.83 36.65
CA ASN A 482 12.44 4.01 37.82
C ASN A 482 13.71 3.36 38.42
N ARG A 483 14.71 2.96 37.62
CA ARG A 483 15.96 2.35 38.13
C ARG A 483 16.88 3.35 38.86
N LYS A 484 17.00 4.60 38.36
CA LYS A 484 17.71 5.69 39.07
C LYS A 484 16.94 6.13 40.33
N ILE A 485 15.61 6.19 40.25
CA ILE A 485 14.75 6.41 41.42
C ILE A 485 14.95 5.29 42.45
N ILE A 486 14.97 4.01 42.06
CA ILE A 486 15.24 2.87 42.96
C ILE A 486 16.65 2.93 43.58
N LYS A 487 17.68 3.32 42.80
CA LYS A 487 19.05 3.52 43.34
C LYS A 487 19.14 4.71 44.31
N ASN A 488 18.41 5.80 44.07
CA ASN A 488 18.34 6.94 45.00
C ASN A 488 17.42 6.67 46.21
N ILE A 489 16.37 5.86 46.07
CA ILE A 489 15.49 5.43 47.17
C ILE A 489 16.25 4.57 48.18
N ARG A 490 17.23 3.77 47.75
CA ARG A 490 18.10 3.03 48.68
C ARG A 490 18.95 3.94 49.59
N LYS A 491 19.11 5.22 49.25
CA LYS A 491 19.89 6.20 50.03
C LYS A 491 19.04 7.21 50.81
N ILE A 492 17.73 7.31 50.58
CA ILE A 492 16.88 8.35 51.18
C ILE A 492 15.66 7.69 51.81
N GLN A 493 15.76 7.40 53.11
CA GLN A 493 14.59 7.11 53.94
C GLN A 493 13.76 8.41 54.08
N ASN A 494 12.45 8.29 53.86
CA ASN A 494 11.39 9.28 54.11
C ASN A 494 11.20 10.40 53.07
N ARG A 495 10.18 10.26 52.20
CA ARG A 495 9.23 11.37 51.86
C ARG A 495 7.98 10.92 51.04
N PRO A 496 6.76 11.44 51.34
CA PRO A 496 5.50 11.17 50.61
C PRO A 496 5.41 11.68 49.16
N CYS A 497 6.37 12.50 48.73
CA CYS A 497 6.44 13.15 47.41
C CYS A 497 6.94 12.20 46.30
N ILE A 498 7.57 11.08 46.66
CA ILE A 498 8.13 10.11 45.71
C ILE A 498 7.02 9.17 45.18
N ALA A 499 6.04 8.84 46.02
CA ALA A 499 4.88 8.01 45.64
C ALA A 499 3.94 8.71 44.64
N SER A 500 3.79 10.04 44.70
CA SER A 500 3.03 10.81 43.69
C SER A 500 3.74 10.82 42.35
N ARG A 501 5.06 11.00 42.34
CA ARG A 501 5.85 11.08 41.10
C ARG A 501 6.04 9.72 40.41
N ALA A 502 6.06 8.64 41.19
CA ALA A 502 5.95 7.28 40.66
C ALA A 502 4.55 7.03 40.07
N ARG A 503 3.48 7.49 40.72
CA ARG A 503 2.08 7.30 40.28
C ARG A 503 1.78 7.92 38.91
N GLU A 504 2.21 9.15 38.66
CA GLU A 504 1.96 9.84 37.37
C GLU A 504 2.73 9.22 36.20
N ASN A 505 3.97 8.78 36.42
CA ASN A 505 4.83 8.29 35.35
C ASN A 505 4.66 6.79 35.01
N SER A 506 4.02 6.01 35.89
CA SER A 506 3.94 4.55 35.76
C SER A 506 2.52 3.97 35.60
N SER A 507 1.46 4.72 35.93
CA SER A 507 0.07 4.32 35.68
C SER A 507 -0.37 4.42 34.22
N SER A 508 0.33 5.22 33.42
CA SER A 508 0.05 5.41 31.99
C SER A 508 0.49 4.22 31.13
N PHE A 509 1.35 3.35 31.64
CA PHE A 509 2.02 2.30 30.88
C PHE A 509 1.13 1.14 30.43
N PRO A 510 0.40 0.46 31.34
CA PRO A 510 -0.51 -0.60 30.92
C PRO A 510 -1.62 -0.05 30.05
N ARG A 511 -2.04 1.21 30.26
CA ARG A 511 -2.99 1.93 29.39
C ARG A 511 -2.48 2.01 27.95
N TYR A 512 -1.20 2.31 27.74
CA TYR A 512 -0.59 2.37 26.41
C TYR A 512 -0.44 0.98 25.76
N GLY A 513 -0.01 -0.04 26.51
CA GLY A 513 -0.03 -1.42 26.00
C GLY A 513 -1.44 -1.92 25.69
N GLY A 514 -2.43 -1.43 26.45
CA GLY A 514 -3.85 -1.68 26.24
C GLY A 514 -4.40 -1.06 24.97
N LEU A 515 -4.01 0.18 24.67
CA LEU A 515 -4.33 0.85 23.40
C LEU A 515 -3.64 0.16 22.21
N ALA A 516 -2.44 -0.40 22.42
CA ALA A 516 -1.69 -1.14 21.41
C ALA A 516 -2.21 -2.56 21.14
N GLY A 517 -3.14 -3.07 21.96
CA GLY A 517 -3.59 -4.47 21.91
C GLY A 517 -2.50 -5.50 22.18
N ASN A 518 -1.31 -5.09 22.66
CA ASN A 518 -0.16 -5.97 22.82
C ASN A 518 -0.06 -6.48 24.27
N HIS A 519 -0.53 -7.71 24.48
CA HIS A 519 -0.59 -8.32 25.80
C HIS A 519 0.80 -8.53 26.46
N THR A 520 1.84 -8.89 25.68
CA THR A 520 3.19 -9.09 26.26
C THR A 520 3.75 -7.78 26.78
N LEU A 521 3.49 -6.68 26.07
CA LEU A 521 3.88 -5.34 26.51
C LEU A 521 3.13 -4.91 27.79
N VAL A 522 1.83 -5.17 27.85
CA VAL A 522 1.02 -4.89 29.05
C VAL A 522 1.58 -5.67 30.25
N MET A 523 1.92 -6.94 30.07
CA MET A 523 2.46 -7.79 31.14
C MET A 523 3.87 -7.36 31.57
N GLN A 524 4.76 -7.04 30.63
CA GLN A 524 6.09 -6.50 30.95
C GLN A 524 5.98 -5.17 31.71
N SER A 525 5.10 -4.28 31.25
CA SER A 525 4.85 -2.99 31.89
C SER A 525 4.27 -3.15 33.30
N ALA A 526 3.32 -4.07 33.49
CA ALA A 526 2.75 -4.39 34.79
C ALA A 526 3.80 -4.97 35.74
N ARG A 527 4.68 -5.85 35.26
CA ARG A 527 5.80 -6.39 36.04
C ARG A 527 6.78 -5.30 36.47
N HIS A 528 7.11 -4.37 35.59
CA HIS A 528 7.96 -3.23 35.92
C HIS A 528 7.32 -2.29 36.94
N TYR A 529 6.02 -2.00 36.78
CA TYR A 529 5.25 -1.22 37.76
C TYR A 529 5.29 -1.89 39.14
N TRP A 530 5.01 -3.20 39.19
CA TRP A 530 5.02 -3.98 40.41
C TRP A 530 6.38 -3.94 41.10
N ASN A 531 7.46 -4.21 40.37
CA ASN A 531 8.82 -4.20 40.91
C ASN A 531 9.26 -2.80 41.40
N THR A 532 8.73 -1.74 40.80
CA THR A 532 8.99 -0.36 41.23
C THR A 532 8.21 -0.01 42.51
N CYS A 533 6.98 -0.52 42.62
CA CYS A 533 6.12 -0.28 43.77
C CYS A 533 6.41 -1.21 44.95
N PHE A 534 7.10 -2.34 44.71
CA PHE A 534 7.38 -3.38 45.67
C PHE A 534 7.92 -2.87 47.03
N PRO A 535 8.94 -1.98 47.05
CA PRO A 535 9.49 -1.45 48.30
C PRO A 535 8.52 -0.61 49.14
N PHE A 536 7.39 -0.17 48.56
CA PHE A 536 6.43 0.73 49.21
C PHE A 536 5.21 -0.01 49.80
N PHE A 537 5.07 -1.32 49.59
CA PHE A 537 3.93 -2.08 50.11
C PHE A 537 3.99 -2.32 51.62
N SER A 538 5.12 -2.08 52.27
CA SER A 538 5.25 -2.16 53.73
C SER A 538 4.37 -1.12 54.47
N SER A 539 4.13 0.05 53.86
CA SER A 539 3.32 1.13 54.45
C SER A 539 1.84 1.07 54.04
N ALA A 540 0.92 1.08 55.02
CA ALA A 540 -0.53 1.10 54.80
C ALA A 540 -1.01 2.31 53.99
N PHE A 541 -0.39 3.47 54.23
CA PHE A 541 -0.67 4.71 53.49
C PHE A 541 -0.29 4.58 52.01
N CYS A 542 0.89 4.00 51.72
CA CYS A 542 1.33 3.74 50.34
C CYS A 542 0.44 2.71 49.64
N ARG A 543 0.01 1.64 50.32
CA ARG A 543 -0.95 0.65 49.79
C ARG A 543 -2.25 1.30 49.34
N LYS A 544 -2.86 2.15 50.19
CA LYS A 544 -4.09 2.89 49.86
C LYS A 544 -3.88 3.80 48.64
N ARG A 545 -2.70 4.42 48.52
CA ARG A 545 -2.33 5.30 47.41
C ARG A 545 -2.05 4.59 46.07
N LEU A 546 -1.70 3.31 46.07
CA LEU A 546 -1.40 2.53 44.86
C LEU A 546 -2.61 1.73 44.34
N LYS A 547 -3.63 1.52 45.17
CA LYS A 547 -4.84 0.73 44.86
C LYS A 547 -5.48 1.10 43.51
N THR A 548 -5.76 2.39 43.29
CA THR A 548 -6.43 2.87 42.06
C THR A 548 -5.61 2.57 40.81
N SER A 549 -4.29 2.77 40.87
CA SER A 549 -3.40 2.49 39.74
C SER A 549 -3.31 0.99 39.47
N ILE A 550 -3.16 0.14 40.49
CA ILE A 550 -3.13 -1.32 40.32
C ILE A 550 -4.45 -1.84 39.73
N GLN A 551 -5.59 -1.31 40.17
CA GLN A 551 -6.91 -1.65 39.60
C GLN A 551 -7.02 -1.28 38.11
N GLN A 552 -6.50 -0.12 37.69
CA GLN A 552 -6.46 0.27 36.28
C GLN A 552 -5.56 -0.65 35.44
N ILE A 553 -4.42 -1.09 36.00
CA ILE A 553 -3.51 -2.03 35.34
C ILE A 553 -4.19 -3.38 35.13
N LEU A 554 -4.82 -3.93 36.18
CA LEU A 554 -5.58 -5.18 36.11
C LEU A 554 -6.72 -5.12 35.09
N LYS A 555 -7.48 -4.01 35.08
CA LYS A 555 -8.54 -3.78 34.08
C LYS A 555 -7.99 -3.82 32.65
N THR A 556 -6.79 -3.29 32.44
CA THR A 556 -6.15 -3.25 31.12
C THR A 556 -5.56 -4.61 30.69
N ILE A 557 -5.00 -5.37 31.64
CA ILE A 557 -4.58 -6.76 31.42
C ILE A 557 -5.78 -7.61 30.98
N ASN A 558 -6.91 -7.49 31.67
CA ASN A 558 -8.12 -8.25 31.35
C ASN A 558 -8.68 -7.87 29.98
N LYS A 559 -8.74 -6.57 29.65
CA LYS A 559 -9.21 -6.07 28.34
C LYS A 559 -8.34 -6.56 27.16
N THR A 560 -7.02 -6.65 27.34
CA THR A 560 -6.12 -7.16 26.29
C THR A 560 -6.14 -8.68 26.18
N LYS A 561 -6.36 -9.41 27.28
CA LYS A 561 -6.52 -10.87 27.27
C LYS A 561 -7.79 -11.32 26.55
N THR A 562 -8.90 -10.58 26.69
CA THR A 562 -10.15 -10.84 25.96
C THR A 562 -10.03 -10.53 24.47
N GLN A 563 -9.31 -9.47 24.08
CA GLN A 563 -9.02 -9.18 22.66
C GLN A 563 -8.15 -10.26 22.00
N LYS A 564 -7.28 -10.94 22.75
CA LYS A 564 -6.48 -12.08 22.25
C LYS A 564 -7.33 -13.32 21.95
N LYS A 565 -8.40 -13.56 22.73
CA LYS A 565 -9.35 -14.66 22.49
C LYS A 565 -10.19 -14.46 21.23
N VAL A 566 -10.41 -13.22 20.79
CA VAL A 566 -11.14 -12.90 19.54
C VAL A 566 -10.23 -12.99 18.30
N ARG A 567 -8.91 -13.18 18.47
CA ARG A 567 -7.91 -13.28 17.39
C ARG A 567 -7.10 -14.58 17.40
N GLY A 568 -7.73 -15.69 17.79
CA GLY A 568 -7.29 -17.06 17.55
C GLY A 568 -8.40 -17.84 16.84
N PRO A 569 -8.09 -18.90 16.07
CA PRO A 569 -8.99 -19.44 15.06
C PRO A 569 -10.12 -20.26 15.69
N HIS A 570 -11.38 -19.93 15.35
CA HIS A 570 -12.42 -20.83 14.85
C HIS A 570 -13.81 -20.16 14.96
N GLU A 571 -14.55 -20.30 13.86
CA GLU A 571 -15.93 -20.83 13.77
C GLU A 571 -16.78 -20.94 15.05
N GLY A 572 -18.10 -20.73 14.88
CA GLY A 572 -19.11 -21.39 15.71
C GLY A 572 -20.12 -20.45 16.33
N CYS A 573 -21.23 -20.25 15.62
CA CYS A 573 -22.43 -19.59 16.09
C CYS A 573 -23.04 -20.31 17.32
N SER A 574 -23.57 -19.57 18.28
CA SER A 574 -24.65 -20.05 19.15
C SER A 574 -25.57 -18.87 19.47
N VAL A 575 -26.75 -18.96 18.87
CA VAL A 575 -27.92 -18.10 19.10
C VAL A 575 -28.45 -18.36 20.50
N GLU A 576 -28.71 -17.30 21.26
CA GLU A 576 -29.82 -17.35 22.23
C GLU A 576 -30.46 -15.96 22.39
N ARG A 577 -31.75 -15.91 22.04
CA ARG A 577 -32.66 -14.79 22.26
C ARG A 577 -32.97 -14.68 23.75
N ASN A 578 -32.99 -13.47 24.30
CA ASN A 578 -34.22 -13.02 24.96
C ASN A 578 -34.36 -11.51 25.15
N ARG A 579 -35.63 -11.11 25.18
CA ARG A 579 -36.25 -9.79 25.04
C ARG A 579 -36.28 -8.96 26.34
N ARG A 580 -36.67 -7.68 26.15
CA ARG A 580 -37.15 -6.62 27.07
C ARG A 580 -36.03 -5.67 27.53
N GLY A 581 -36.17 -4.35 27.46
CA GLY A 581 -37.27 -3.46 27.08
C GLY A 581 -36.86 -2.04 27.48
N GLU A 582 -37.03 -1.10 26.56
CA GLU A 582 -37.28 0.35 26.70
C GLU A 582 -36.54 1.17 27.78
N SER A 583 -35.79 2.19 27.33
CA SER A 583 -36.21 3.60 27.36
C SER A 583 -35.03 4.49 26.95
N GLY A 584 -35.29 5.47 26.09
CA GLY A 584 -34.27 6.21 25.35
C GLY A 584 -33.69 7.42 26.08
N SER A 585 -32.54 7.85 25.58
CA SER A 585 -32.15 9.27 25.50
C SER A 585 -30.97 9.40 24.54
N ASP A 586 -31.11 10.31 23.59
CA ASP A 586 -30.17 10.68 22.54
C ASP A 586 -28.72 10.84 22.99
N CYS A 587 -27.79 10.28 22.21
CA CYS A 587 -26.43 10.80 22.03
C CYS A 587 -25.77 10.17 20.78
N HIS A 588 -25.56 11.00 19.76
CA HIS A 588 -24.67 10.72 18.62
C HIS A 588 -23.26 10.26 19.05
N PRO A 589 -22.65 9.37 18.25
CA PRO A 589 -21.22 9.49 17.92
C PRO A 589 -21.05 9.39 16.40
N GLY A 590 -20.61 10.42 15.68
CA GLY A 590 -19.39 11.18 15.98
C GLY A 590 -18.16 10.37 15.54
N LEU A 591 -18.10 10.00 14.25
CA LEU A 591 -16.90 9.54 13.56
C LEU A 591 -15.77 10.58 13.68
N PRO A 592 -14.54 10.18 14.04
CA PRO A 592 -13.33 10.88 13.62
C PRO A 592 -12.57 9.94 12.68
N GLY A 593 -12.29 10.26 11.42
CA GLY A 593 -11.76 11.52 10.93
C GLY A 593 -10.36 11.29 10.33
N THR A 594 -10.32 10.56 9.21
CA THR A 594 -9.49 10.85 8.01
C THR A 594 -8.13 11.55 8.19
N LEU A 595 -7.04 10.83 7.93
CA LEU A 595 -5.91 11.39 7.16
C LEU A 595 -6.19 11.09 5.69
N GLY A 596 -7.00 11.95 5.08
CA GLY A 596 -7.23 11.94 3.65
C GLY A 596 -5.97 12.44 2.95
N LEU A 597 -5.34 11.59 2.13
CA LEU A 597 -4.67 12.07 0.94
C LEU A 597 -5.72 12.87 0.16
N GLY A 598 -5.42 14.14 -0.12
CA GLY A 598 -6.38 15.09 -0.64
C GLY A 598 -7.19 14.53 -1.81
N ARG A 599 -8.51 14.36 -1.60
CA ARG A 599 -9.47 14.35 -2.70
C ARG A 599 -9.53 15.76 -3.27
N LYS A 600 -8.66 16.05 -4.22
CA LYS A 600 -8.96 17.01 -5.29
C LYS A 600 -8.81 16.27 -6.60
N SER A 601 -9.94 15.97 -7.22
CA SER A 601 -9.98 15.69 -8.65
C SER A 601 -9.37 16.88 -9.39
N PRO A 602 -8.34 16.72 -10.23
CA PRO A 602 -8.06 17.72 -11.25
C PRO A 602 -9.10 17.51 -12.36
N LEU A 603 -10.12 18.36 -12.38
CA LEU A 603 -10.84 18.64 -13.62
C LEU A 603 -9.91 19.45 -14.53
N PRO A 604 -9.99 19.28 -15.86
CA PRO A 604 -9.34 20.19 -16.79
C PRO A 604 -10.05 21.54 -16.75
N SER A 605 -9.36 22.57 -16.30
CA SER A 605 -9.78 23.96 -16.45
C SER A 605 -9.77 24.33 -17.94
N ARG A 606 -10.90 24.89 -18.41
CA ARG A 606 -11.11 25.48 -19.74
C ARG A 606 -9.99 26.45 -20.14
N PRO A 607 -9.70 26.60 -21.44
CA PRO A 607 -8.77 27.61 -21.94
C PRO A 607 -9.34 29.01 -21.75
N LEU A 608 -8.55 29.90 -21.14
CA LEU A 608 -8.81 31.33 -21.15
C LEU A 608 -8.67 31.84 -22.59
N ARG A 609 -9.74 32.48 -23.07
CA ARG A 609 -9.74 33.32 -24.27
C ARG A 609 -8.62 34.37 -24.12
N ARG A 610 -7.73 34.46 -25.12
CA ARG A 610 -6.93 35.67 -25.35
C ARG A 610 -7.89 36.74 -25.88
N CYS A 611 -8.07 37.81 -25.10
CA CYS A 611 -8.36 39.13 -25.63
C CYS A 611 -7.03 39.90 -25.59
N GLY A 612 -6.67 40.51 -26.71
CA GLY A 612 -5.37 41.10 -26.99
C GLY A 612 -4.80 40.50 -28.27
#